data_AF-A0A6J1UX96-F1
#
_entry.id   AF-A0A6J1UX96-F1
#
_cell.length_a   1.000
_cell.length_b   1.000
_cell.length_c   1.000
_cell.angle_alpha   90.00
_cell.angle_beta   90.00
_cell.angle_gamma   90.00
#
_symmetry.space_group_name_H-M   'P 1'
#
loop_
_entity.id
_entity.type
_entity.pdbx_description
1 polymer ?
#
loop_
_entity_poly.entity_id
_entity_poly.type
_entity_poly.pdbx_seq_one_letter_code
_entity_poly.pdbx_strand_id
1 'polypeptide(L)'
;MDPPRRPPWSPLLLLALLLLLPSGRAQEASVETCCSRGYEWASQKKDCRFLSSDRDSKECRIAQEQCCLSQLEVLHCTTGMAIASKQENCDLPRENSTCEDKIIKKCCYCCFLGKEAQKQGHSCEQSLLMGYQCGLVFRACCVEGQENSDAGIVDGPNKELVEINLEDHYLNDRCRGGGPCTQQCRDTGTSVLCSCFMGYQLQPDGFTCEDINECITSANACNIGQICVNTLGSFRCQRETSCGTGYQLTEHNFCKDIDECETGIHNCLPDFICQNTPGSFRCRPKQQCKIGFIQDALGSCIDVNECRRYPGRLCAHKCENTPGSYYCSCTMGFKLSSDGRSCEDLNECESSPCSQECANVYGSYQCYCRRGYQLSDIDGVTCEDIDECALPTGGHICAYRCINVAGSFQCTCPPSGYKLAPNARNCQDIDECLTETHTCSHNQTCFNIQGGFRCLSLECPENYRKSGDTIRHEKTDTIRCIKSCRPSDANCILDPVHTISHTVISLPTFREFSRPEEIIFLRAITPAYATNEADIIFDITEGNLRDSFDIIKRYADGMTVGVVRQVKPIIGPFYATLKLEMNYVVGGVVSHRNVVNVHIFVSEYWF
;
A
#
# COMPACT_ATOMS: atom_id res chain seq x y z
N MET A 1 74.67 58.36 22.32
CA MET A 1 75.53 59.39 21.71
C MET A 1 74.64 60.56 21.34
N ASP A 2 75.02 61.78 21.75
CA ASP A 2 74.39 63.07 21.41
C ASP A 2 75.16 63.76 20.26
N PRO A 3 74.74 64.90 19.66
CA PRO A 3 73.57 65.79 19.92
C PRO A 3 72.68 65.87 18.61
N PRO A 4 72.11 66.99 18.05
CA PRO A 4 71.90 68.38 18.49
C PRO A 4 70.57 69.13 18.12
N ARG A 5 70.09 69.94 19.08
CA ARG A 5 69.64 71.37 18.95
C ARG A 5 68.53 71.81 17.93
N ARG A 6 67.33 72.14 18.48
CA ARG A 6 66.70 73.50 18.62
C ARG A 6 66.56 74.49 17.41
N PRO A 7 65.63 75.50 17.44
CA PRO A 7 64.24 75.54 17.94
C PRO A 7 63.17 76.07 16.90
N PRO A 8 62.43 77.21 17.06
CA PRO A 8 60.95 77.23 17.16
C PRO A 8 60.23 78.07 16.05
N TRP A 9 58.92 78.34 16.17
CA TRP A 9 58.25 79.67 15.96
C TRP A 9 56.71 79.58 16.11
N SER A 10 56.05 80.71 16.41
CA SER A 10 54.58 80.86 16.42
C SER A 10 54.11 82.32 16.26
N PRO A 11 53.09 82.56 15.42
CA PRO A 11 52.09 83.63 15.60
C PRO A 11 50.65 83.18 15.23
N LEU A 12 49.56 83.96 15.36
CA LEU A 12 49.03 84.87 16.39
C LEU A 12 47.75 85.54 15.81
N LEU A 13 46.68 85.71 16.62
CA LEU A 13 45.55 86.65 16.41
C LEU A 13 44.62 86.37 15.18
N LEU A 14 43.34 86.80 15.11
CA LEU A 14 42.61 87.89 15.80
C LEU A 14 41.19 87.49 16.34
N LEU A 15 40.72 88.39 17.21
CA LEU A 15 39.37 88.72 17.74
C LEU A 15 38.13 88.25 16.94
N ALA A 16 36.96 87.91 17.51
CA ALA A 16 36.20 88.34 18.71
C ALA A 16 35.20 89.53 18.52
N LEU A 17 33.95 89.29 18.93
CA LEU A 17 32.80 90.21 19.16
C LEU A 17 32.26 91.13 18.04
N LEU A 18 31.05 90.81 17.55
CA LEU A 18 29.91 91.72 17.33
C LEU A 18 28.63 90.83 17.41
N LEU A 19 27.73 90.97 18.39
CA LEU A 19 26.78 92.06 18.69
C LEU A 19 25.49 92.04 17.82
N LEU A 20 24.43 91.51 18.44
CA LEU A 20 23.03 91.97 18.41
C LEU A 20 22.52 92.71 17.16
N LEU A 21 21.69 92.02 16.38
CA LEU A 21 20.59 92.64 15.62
C LEU A 21 19.27 91.93 16.00
N PRO A 22 18.17 92.68 16.25
CA PRO A 22 16.89 92.09 16.61
C PRO A 22 16.15 91.59 15.36
N SER A 23 16.25 90.30 15.05
CA SER A 23 15.30 89.66 14.12
C SER A 23 13.88 89.81 14.67
N GLY A 24 12.98 90.37 13.87
CA GLY A 24 11.61 90.66 14.30
C GLY A 24 10.89 89.41 14.79
N ARG A 25 10.39 89.46 16.04
CA ARG A 25 9.63 88.38 16.65
C ARG A 25 8.35 88.18 15.84
N ALA A 26 8.28 87.11 15.06
CA ALA A 26 7.05 86.70 14.39
C ALA A 26 5.98 86.51 15.46
N GLN A 27 4.90 87.29 15.37
CA GLN A 27 3.80 87.23 16.31
C GLN A 27 2.93 86.04 15.93
N GLU A 28 2.90 85.01 16.77
CA GLU A 28 2.18 83.76 16.51
C GLU A 28 0.69 84.06 16.27
N ALA A 29 0.18 83.61 15.12
CA ALA A 29 -1.22 83.79 14.75
C ALA A 29 -2.12 82.98 15.69
N SER A 30 -3.27 83.55 16.08
CA SER A 30 -4.24 82.82 16.90
C SER A 30 -4.85 81.66 16.09
N VAL A 31 -5.28 80.61 16.78
CA VAL A 31 -5.97 79.46 16.16
C VAL A 31 -7.17 79.92 15.32
N GLU A 32 -7.87 80.97 15.75
CA GLU A 32 -8.98 81.60 15.02
C GLU A 32 -8.54 82.27 13.71
N THR A 33 -7.41 83.01 13.71
CA THR A 33 -6.87 83.64 12.49
C THR A 33 -6.17 82.64 11.56
N CYS A 34 -5.81 81.46 12.05
CA CYS A 34 -5.44 80.31 11.22
C CYS A 34 -6.68 79.65 10.61
N CYS A 35 -7.72 79.40 11.42
CA CYS A 35 -8.98 78.80 10.98
C CYS A 35 -9.70 79.62 9.90
N SER A 36 -9.75 80.96 10.04
CA SER A 36 -10.38 81.85 9.05
C SER A 36 -9.70 81.83 7.70
N ARG A 37 -8.35 81.75 7.65
CA ARG A 37 -7.61 81.54 6.38
C ARG A 37 -7.97 80.21 5.71
N GLY A 38 -8.16 79.14 6.50
CA GLY A 38 -8.67 77.86 6.00
C GLY A 38 -10.07 77.98 5.39
N TYR A 39 -10.95 78.73 6.06
CA TYR A 39 -12.32 79.01 5.61
C TYR A 39 -12.37 79.82 4.30
N GLU A 40 -11.51 80.82 4.15
CA GLU A 40 -11.34 81.58 2.89
C GLU A 40 -10.81 80.69 1.74
N TRP A 41 -9.88 79.78 2.03
CA TRP A 41 -9.33 78.86 1.03
C TRP A 41 -10.38 77.84 0.53
N ALA A 42 -11.18 77.29 1.44
CA ALA A 42 -12.32 76.43 1.11
C ALA A 42 -13.37 77.17 0.27
N SER A 43 -13.64 78.44 0.59
CA SER A 43 -14.56 79.29 -0.18
C SER A 43 -14.09 79.55 -1.62
N GLN A 44 -12.81 79.33 -1.93
CA GLN A 44 -12.23 79.37 -3.28
C GLN A 44 -12.25 78.00 -3.99
N LYS A 45 -12.86 76.96 -3.40
CA LYS A 45 -12.92 75.58 -3.91
C LYS A 45 -11.54 75.00 -4.27
N LYS A 46 -10.64 74.99 -3.28
CA LYS A 46 -9.29 74.45 -3.38
C LYS A 46 -9.07 73.32 -2.39
N ASP A 47 -8.33 72.29 -2.80
CA ASP A 47 -7.96 71.17 -1.94
C ASP A 47 -7.12 71.65 -0.74
N CYS A 48 -7.64 71.39 0.46
CA CYS A 48 -7.05 71.82 1.72
C CYS A 48 -5.66 71.22 2.00
N ARG A 49 -5.29 70.11 1.34
CA ARG A 49 -3.99 69.44 1.54
C ARG A 49 -2.79 70.26 1.02
N PHE A 50 -3.05 71.33 0.26
CA PHE A 50 -2.02 72.23 -0.28
C PHE A 50 -1.91 73.57 0.47
N LEU A 51 -2.41 73.66 1.71
CA LEU A 51 -2.33 74.85 2.57
C LEU A 51 -0.92 75.17 3.14
N SER A 52 0.15 74.59 2.60
CA SER A 52 1.50 74.68 3.16
C SER A 52 2.18 76.03 2.92
N SER A 53 2.06 76.94 3.89
CA SER A 53 2.97 78.08 4.08
C SER A 53 4.12 77.68 5.01
N ASP A 54 5.38 77.80 4.57
CA ASP A 54 6.60 77.46 5.34
C ASP A 54 6.87 78.35 6.57
N ARG A 55 5.90 79.18 6.99
CA ARG A 55 6.02 80.14 8.11
C ARG A 55 4.96 80.00 9.18
N ASP A 56 3.94 79.18 8.98
CA ASP A 56 2.85 78.98 9.93
C ASP A 56 3.16 77.77 10.85
N SER A 57 2.79 77.85 12.14
CA SER A 57 3.07 76.78 13.12
C SER A 57 2.34 75.47 12.77
N LYS A 58 2.78 74.36 13.37
CA LYS A 58 2.14 73.04 13.17
C LYS A 58 0.67 73.08 13.59
N GLU A 59 0.37 73.77 14.67
CA GLU A 59 -0.94 73.97 15.26
C GLU A 59 -1.80 74.88 14.36
N CYS A 60 -1.21 75.94 13.81
CA CYS A 60 -1.86 76.81 12.83
C CYS A 60 -2.20 76.08 11.53
N ARG A 61 -1.28 75.24 11.01
CA ARG A 61 -1.52 74.40 9.83
C ARG A 61 -2.63 73.38 10.06
N ILE A 62 -2.68 72.73 11.23
CA ILE A 62 -3.77 71.81 11.59
C ILE A 62 -5.10 72.57 11.63
N ALA A 63 -5.15 73.76 12.25
CA ALA A 63 -6.35 74.59 12.29
C ALA A 63 -6.82 75.04 10.88
N GLN A 64 -5.89 75.45 10.02
CA GLN A 64 -6.15 75.79 8.61
C GLN A 64 -6.75 74.60 7.85
N GLU A 65 -6.14 73.42 7.94
CA GLU A 65 -6.58 72.21 7.23
C GLU A 65 -7.96 71.75 7.71
N GLN A 66 -8.18 71.66 9.03
CA GLN A 66 -9.47 71.21 9.57
C GLN A 66 -10.61 72.20 9.30
N CYS A 67 -10.38 73.52 9.45
CA CYS A 67 -11.40 74.52 9.15
C CYS A 67 -11.70 74.61 7.64
N CYS A 68 -10.69 74.40 6.79
CA CYS A 68 -10.90 74.29 5.34
C CYS A 68 -11.75 73.07 4.98
N LEU A 69 -11.44 71.88 5.52
CA LEU A 69 -12.20 70.65 5.24
C LEU A 69 -13.65 70.76 5.73
N SER A 70 -13.88 71.33 6.91
CA SER A 70 -15.23 71.58 7.46
C SER A 70 -16.06 72.49 6.56
N GLN A 71 -15.48 73.61 6.09
CA GLN A 71 -16.18 74.55 5.21
C GLN A 71 -16.41 74.00 3.79
N LEU A 72 -15.50 73.15 3.28
CA LEU A 72 -15.77 72.37 2.07
C LEU A 72 -16.95 71.40 2.30
N GLU A 73 -17.02 70.69 3.44
CA GLU A 73 -18.13 69.77 3.71
C GLU A 73 -19.49 70.50 3.65
N VAL A 74 -19.61 71.68 4.27
CA VAL A 74 -20.81 72.55 4.18
C VAL A 74 -21.12 72.95 2.73
N LEU A 75 -20.13 73.45 1.97
CA LEU A 75 -20.32 73.94 0.59
C LEU A 75 -20.69 72.83 -0.41
N HIS A 76 -20.16 71.62 -0.20
CA HIS A 76 -20.51 70.44 -1.00
C HIS A 76 -21.84 69.82 -0.57
N CYS A 77 -22.21 69.88 0.70
CA CYS A 77 -23.51 69.39 1.16
C CYS A 77 -24.69 70.25 0.71
N THR A 78 -24.56 71.58 0.63
CA THR A 78 -25.59 72.43 -0.02
C THR A 78 -25.74 72.11 -1.52
N THR A 79 -24.64 71.79 -2.20
CA THR A 79 -24.66 71.29 -3.58
C THR A 79 -25.38 69.93 -3.67
N GLY A 80 -25.15 69.02 -2.72
CA GLY A 80 -25.83 67.72 -2.63
C GLY A 80 -27.34 67.84 -2.40
N MET A 81 -27.78 68.74 -1.51
CA MET A 81 -29.21 69.04 -1.31
C MET A 81 -29.86 69.58 -2.58
N ALA A 82 -29.19 70.50 -3.29
CA ALA A 82 -29.70 71.05 -4.54
C ALA A 82 -29.84 70.01 -5.67
N ILE A 83 -29.05 68.92 -5.65
CA ILE A 83 -29.21 67.77 -6.56
C ILE A 83 -30.44 66.94 -6.16
N ALA A 84 -30.56 66.55 -4.88
CA ALA A 84 -31.74 65.85 -4.34
C ALA A 84 -33.04 66.68 -4.35
N SER A 85 -32.96 67.96 -4.73
CA SER A 85 -34.10 68.84 -4.99
C SER A 85 -34.53 68.88 -6.47
N LYS A 86 -33.70 68.38 -7.41
CA LYS A 86 -33.92 68.52 -8.86
C LYS A 86 -33.80 67.22 -9.67
N GLN A 87 -33.31 66.14 -9.07
CA GLN A 87 -33.09 64.84 -9.70
C GLN A 87 -33.60 63.73 -8.78
N GLU A 88 -33.83 62.52 -9.32
CA GLU A 88 -34.32 61.36 -8.57
C GLU A 88 -33.20 60.46 -7.99
N ASN A 89 -31.92 60.79 -8.22
CA ASN A 89 -30.77 60.03 -7.76
C ASN A 89 -29.52 60.91 -7.59
N CYS A 90 -28.51 60.42 -6.86
CA CYS A 90 -27.27 61.12 -6.48
C CYS A 90 -26.03 60.69 -7.28
N ASP A 91 -26.20 60.13 -8.48
CA ASP A 91 -25.09 59.66 -9.30
C ASP A 91 -24.45 60.80 -10.11
N LEU A 92 -23.19 61.12 -9.78
CA LEU A 92 -22.40 62.16 -10.43
C LEU A 92 -21.69 61.60 -11.69
N PRO A 93 -21.68 62.32 -12.83
CA PRO A 93 -21.32 61.77 -14.14
C PRO A 93 -19.81 61.70 -14.42
N ARG A 94 -18.97 61.27 -13.46
CA ARG A 94 -17.51 61.08 -13.62
C ARG A 94 -16.99 59.89 -12.81
N GLU A 95 -16.22 59.03 -13.47
CA GLU A 95 -15.78 57.73 -12.92
C GLU A 95 -14.65 57.83 -11.87
N ASN A 96 -13.86 58.92 -11.88
CA ASN A 96 -12.81 59.17 -10.89
C ASN A 96 -13.33 60.08 -9.76
N SER A 97 -13.96 59.49 -8.74
CA SER A 97 -14.51 60.26 -7.61
C SER A 97 -13.42 60.95 -6.79
N THR A 98 -13.47 62.28 -6.73
CA THR A 98 -12.67 63.09 -5.80
C THR A 98 -13.19 62.96 -4.36
N CYS A 99 -12.55 63.65 -3.41
CA CYS A 99 -13.09 63.73 -2.04
C CYS A 99 -14.41 64.51 -2.02
N GLU A 100 -14.48 65.58 -2.82
CA GLU A 100 -15.65 66.45 -2.98
C GLU A 100 -16.88 65.67 -3.48
N ASP A 101 -16.71 64.86 -4.54
CA ASP A 101 -17.79 64.03 -5.11
C ASP A 101 -18.41 63.08 -4.07
N LYS A 102 -17.59 62.52 -3.17
CA LYS A 102 -18.05 61.63 -2.10
C LYS A 102 -18.87 62.37 -1.05
N ILE A 103 -18.51 63.62 -0.72
CA ILE A 103 -19.28 64.48 0.18
C ILE A 103 -20.62 64.87 -0.46
N ILE A 104 -20.61 65.36 -1.71
CA ILE A 104 -21.82 65.73 -2.45
C ILE A 104 -22.79 64.54 -2.50
N LYS A 105 -22.30 63.35 -2.88
CA LYS A 105 -23.12 62.14 -3.01
C LYS A 105 -23.66 61.65 -1.65
N LYS A 106 -22.84 61.67 -0.59
CA LYS A 106 -23.26 61.37 0.80
C LYS A 106 -24.41 62.29 1.22
N CYS A 107 -24.22 63.60 1.16
CA CYS A 107 -25.24 64.57 1.58
C CYS A 107 -26.50 64.56 0.70
N CYS A 108 -26.37 64.30 -0.60
CA CYS A 108 -27.53 64.07 -1.47
C CYS A 108 -28.39 62.88 -0.98
N TYR A 109 -27.79 61.73 -0.62
CA TYR A 109 -28.56 60.61 -0.05
C TYR A 109 -29.16 60.93 1.33
N CYS A 110 -28.45 61.67 2.19
CA CYS A 110 -29.00 62.14 3.47
C CYS A 110 -30.27 63.00 3.26
N CYS A 111 -30.28 63.85 2.22
CA CYS A 111 -31.43 64.68 1.84
C CYS A 111 -32.62 63.83 1.35
N PHE A 112 -32.37 62.81 0.51
CA PHE A 112 -33.41 61.86 0.10
C PHE A 112 -34.03 61.10 1.26
N LEU A 113 -33.22 60.65 2.23
CA LEU A 113 -33.72 59.99 3.43
C LEU A 113 -34.66 60.91 4.23
N GLY A 114 -34.36 62.22 4.30
CA GLY A 114 -35.23 63.21 4.93
C GLY A 114 -36.59 63.34 4.22
N LYS A 115 -36.57 63.46 2.88
CA LYS A 115 -37.79 63.55 2.05
C LYS A 115 -38.65 62.29 2.12
N GLU A 116 -38.04 61.11 2.10
CA GLU A 116 -38.79 59.85 2.18
C GLU A 116 -39.33 59.61 3.59
N ALA A 117 -38.61 60.00 4.65
CA ALA A 117 -39.13 59.99 6.02
C ALA A 117 -40.38 60.88 6.16
N GLN A 118 -40.33 62.10 5.63
CA GLN A 118 -41.48 63.00 5.59
C GLN A 118 -42.66 62.40 4.81
N LYS A 119 -42.42 61.85 3.62
CA LYS A 119 -43.43 61.20 2.77
C LYS A 119 -44.09 59.98 3.44
N GLN A 120 -43.41 59.35 4.41
CA GLN A 120 -43.93 58.25 5.22
C GLN A 120 -44.53 58.71 6.58
N GLY A 121 -44.58 60.03 6.84
CA GLY A 121 -45.13 60.60 8.08
C GLY A 121 -44.24 60.41 9.32
N HIS A 122 -42.94 60.14 9.14
CA HIS A 122 -41.98 60.03 10.22
C HIS A 122 -41.47 61.41 10.69
N SER A 123 -40.99 61.48 11.93
CA SER A 123 -40.52 62.73 12.51
C SER A 123 -39.14 63.12 11.95
N CYS A 124 -38.97 64.40 11.58
CA CYS A 124 -37.68 64.95 11.18
C CYS A 124 -36.62 64.97 12.31
N GLU A 125 -37.03 64.73 13.57
CA GLU A 125 -36.14 64.57 14.74
C GLU A 125 -35.85 63.08 15.06
N GLN A 126 -36.25 62.14 14.20
CA GLN A 126 -36.09 60.71 14.46
C GLN A 126 -34.61 60.30 14.40
N SER A 127 -34.04 60.02 15.58
CA SER A 127 -32.61 59.80 15.80
C SER A 127 -32.07 58.53 15.11
N LEU A 128 -31.74 58.68 13.83
CA LEU A 128 -30.91 57.75 13.07
C LEU A 128 -29.43 57.98 13.43
N LEU A 129 -28.64 56.90 13.48
CA LEU A 129 -27.19 56.94 13.80
C LEU A 129 -26.33 57.46 12.64
N MET A 130 -26.74 58.58 12.03
CA MET A 130 -26.05 59.24 10.92
C MET A 130 -25.15 60.35 11.45
N GLY A 131 -23.88 60.37 11.03
CA GLY A 131 -22.89 61.34 11.52
C GLY A 131 -23.28 62.79 11.22
N TYR A 132 -23.08 63.67 12.21
CA TYR A 132 -23.46 65.10 12.30
C TYR A 132 -23.97 65.78 11.02
N GLN A 133 -23.11 66.02 10.02
CA GLN A 133 -23.48 66.74 8.79
C GLN A 133 -24.61 66.05 7.98
N CYS A 134 -24.69 64.72 8.02
CA CYS A 134 -25.78 63.96 7.39
C CYS A 134 -27.10 64.16 8.15
N GLY A 135 -27.07 64.27 9.48
CA GLY A 135 -28.24 64.57 10.31
C GLY A 135 -28.79 65.97 10.05
N LEU A 136 -27.92 66.98 9.92
CA LEU A 136 -28.32 68.34 9.54
C LEU A 136 -29.02 68.38 8.18
N VAL A 137 -28.45 67.71 7.17
CA VAL A 137 -29.01 67.65 5.82
C VAL A 137 -30.31 66.84 5.75
N PHE A 138 -30.40 65.73 6.50
CA PHE A 138 -31.65 64.97 6.67
C PHE A 138 -32.77 65.85 7.24
N ARG A 139 -32.49 66.57 8.33
CA ARG A 139 -33.45 67.46 8.99
C ARG A 139 -33.90 68.58 8.07
N ALA A 140 -32.97 69.25 7.38
CA ALA A 140 -33.28 70.32 6.42
C ALA A 140 -34.24 69.84 5.31
N CYS A 141 -33.89 68.74 4.61
CA CYS A 141 -34.72 68.23 3.52
C CYS A 141 -36.02 67.55 3.96
N CYS A 142 -36.13 67.15 5.23
CA CYS A 142 -37.38 66.67 5.83
C CYS A 142 -38.34 67.83 6.19
N VAL A 143 -37.81 69.03 6.47
CA VAL A 143 -38.63 70.23 6.74
C VAL A 143 -38.99 70.99 5.45
N GLU A 144 -38.11 71.07 4.44
CA GLU A 144 -38.39 71.78 3.17
C GLU A 144 -39.68 71.34 2.45
N GLY A 145 -40.02 70.05 2.49
CA GLY A 145 -41.26 69.56 1.87
C GLY A 145 -42.52 69.92 2.65
N GLN A 146 -42.40 70.42 3.88
CA GLN A 146 -43.52 70.77 4.74
C GLN A 146 -44.12 72.14 4.39
N GLU A 147 -43.35 72.99 3.70
CA GLU A 147 -43.83 74.24 3.08
C GLU A 147 -44.47 74.01 1.70
N ASN A 148 -44.25 72.85 1.07
CA ASN A 148 -44.79 72.50 -0.25
C ASN A 148 -46.04 71.60 -0.19
N SER A 149 -46.54 71.27 1.01
CA SER A 149 -47.70 70.38 1.20
C SER A 149 -49.02 71.08 1.48
N ASP A 150 -49.12 72.42 1.34
CA ASP A 150 -50.37 73.16 1.58
C ASP A 150 -50.59 74.38 0.65
N ALA A 151 -50.61 74.14 -0.66
CA ALA A 151 -51.01 75.14 -1.67
C ALA A 151 -51.61 74.49 -2.94
N GLY A 152 -52.93 74.28 -2.95
CA GLY A 152 -53.66 73.83 -4.14
C GLY A 152 -53.89 74.95 -5.17
N ILE A 153 -53.74 74.66 -6.47
CA ILE A 153 -54.01 75.62 -7.54
C ILE A 153 -55.52 75.77 -7.75
N VAL A 154 -56.06 76.99 -7.54
CA VAL A 154 -57.32 77.44 -8.15
C VAL A 154 -57.12 78.87 -8.67
N ASP A 155 -57.63 79.13 -9.87
CA ASP A 155 -57.52 80.40 -10.59
C ASP A 155 -58.73 81.32 -10.35
N GLY A 156 -58.56 82.63 -10.53
CA GLY A 156 -59.63 83.63 -10.53
C GLY A 156 -59.74 84.52 -9.27
N PRO A 157 -60.35 85.72 -9.36
CA PRO A 157 -59.87 86.85 -8.56
C PRO A 157 -60.94 87.59 -7.72
N ASN A 158 -60.63 87.85 -6.45
CA ASN A 158 -60.92 89.14 -5.80
C ASN A 158 -60.16 89.31 -4.46
N LYS A 159 -60.11 90.55 -3.95
CA LYS A 159 -59.49 90.90 -2.66
C LYS A 159 -60.47 90.73 -1.50
N GLU A 160 -60.02 90.17 -0.39
CA GLU A 160 -60.11 90.78 0.94
C GLU A 160 -59.17 90.07 1.94
N LEU A 161 -58.88 90.68 3.10
CA LEU A 161 -58.13 90.01 4.15
C LEU A 161 -59.06 89.08 4.94
N VAL A 162 -58.68 87.82 5.06
CA VAL A 162 -59.33 86.85 5.95
C VAL A 162 -58.26 86.25 6.85
N GLU A 163 -58.35 86.51 8.16
CA GLU A 163 -57.61 85.74 9.16
C GLU A 163 -58.18 84.32 9.20
N ILE A 164 -57.42 83.34 8.73
CA ILE A 164 -57.74 81.92 8.91
C ILE A 164 -56.79 81.38 9.98
N ASN A 165 -57.30 81.25 11.21
CA ASN A 165 -56.57 80.59 12.29
C ASN A 165 -56.46 79.09 12.00
N LEU A 166 -55.32 78.68 11.48
CA LEU A 166 -54.79 77.32 11.61
C LEU A 166 -53.77 77.34 12.75
N GLU A 167 -54.04 76.58 13.80
CA GLU A 167 -53.13 76.49 14.96
C GLU A 167 -51.85 75.77 14.55
N ASP A 168 -50.71 76.48 14.49
CA ASP A 168 -49.38 75.86 14.36
C ASP A 168 -49.16 74.97 15.59
N HIS A 169 -49.34 73.67 15.39
CA HIS A 169 -49.29 72.66 16.46
C HIS A 169 -47.88 72.48 17.06
N TYR A 170 -46.87 73.22 16.55
CA TYR A 170 -45.50 73.34 17.04
C TYR A 170 -45.10 74.79 17.40
N LEU A 171 -46.04 75.72 17.57
CA LEU A 171 -45.76 77.10 18.00
C LEU A 171 -45.13 77.19 19.40
N ASN A 172 -45.29 76.14 20.23
CA ASN A 172 -44.83 76.06 21.62
C ASN A 172 -43.68 75.05 21.84
N ASP A 173 -43.10 74.47 20.79
CA ASP A 173 -41.96 73.52 20.93
C ASP A 173 -40.68 74.27 21.34
N ARG A 174 -40.16 73.98 22.55
CA ARG A 174 -38.94 74.62 23.09
C ARG A 174 -37.65 74.10 22.46
N CYS A 175 -37.72 73.11 21.57
CA CYS A 175 -36.61 72.65 20.72
C CYS A 175 -36.65 73.24 19.29
N ARG A 176 -37.65 74.06 18.94
CA ARG A 176 -37.71 74.77 17.65
C ARG A 176 -36.48 75.67 17.49
N GLY A 177 -35.73 75.48 16.40
CA GLY A 177 -34.44 76.15 16.17
C GLY A 177 -33.22 75.54 16.89
N GLY A 178 -33.38 74.42 17.61
CA GLY A 178 -32.32 73.71 18.34
C GLY A 178 -32.51 73.71 19.87
N GLY A 179 -33.27 74.67 20.40
CA GLY A 179 -33.53 74.79 21.83
C GLY A 179 -32.27 75.12 22.67
N PRO A 180 -32.29 74.86 23.98
CA PRO A 180 -31.16 75.13 24.88
C PRO A 180 -30.05 74.06 24.84
N CYS A 181 -30.22 72.98 24.07
CA CYS A 181 -29.30 71.83 24.06
C CYS A 181 -28.17 72.02 23.03
N THR A 182 -26.95 71.63 23.39
CA THR A 182 -25.79 71.74 22.47
C THR A 182 -25.74 70.70 21.34
N GLN A 183 -26.46 69.56 21.47
CA GLN A 183 -26.43 68.48 20.48
C GLN A 183 -27.84 67.99 20.09
N GLN A 184 -28.49 67.18 20.92
CA GLN A 184 -29.87 66.71 20.69
C GLN A 184 -30.82 67.36 21.69
N CYS A 185 -31.98 67.80 21.21
CA CYS A 185 -33.03 68.43 22.02
C CYS A 185 -34.34 67.66 21.82
N ARG A 186 -35.04 67.35 22.91
CA ARG A 186 -36.39 66.76 22.87
C ARG A 186 -37.30 67.43 23.89
N ASP A 187 -38.32 68.14 23.43
CA ASP A 187 -39.40 68.61 24.32
C ASP A 187 -40.27 67.41 24.74
N THR A 188 -40.70 67.42 26.01
CA THR A 188 -41.57 66.40 26.62
C THR A 188 -42.94 66.98 27.02
N GLY A 189 -43.24 68.21 26.62
CA GLY A 189 -44.42 68.98 27.01
C GLY A 189 -44.24 69.71 28.34
N THR A 190 -43.57 69.10 29.32
CA THR A 190 -43.29 69.73 30.62
C THR A 190 -41.88 70.33 30.69
N SER A 191 -40.85 69.61 30.25
CA SER A 191 -39.46 70.08 30.18
C SER A 191 -38.76 69.71 28.87
N VAL A 192 -37.68 70.42 28.56
CA VAL A 192 -36.71 69.99 27.54
C VAL A 192 -35.79 68.93 28.15
N LEU A 193 -35.56 67.86 27.41
CA LEU A 193 -34.54 66.85 27.69
C LEU A 193 -33.44 66.95 26.62
N CYS A 194 -32.20 67.16 27.05
CA CYS A 194 -31.05 67.12 26.16
C CYS A 194 -30.39 65.74 26.16
N SER A 195 -29.84 65.34 25.02
CA SER A 195 -28.98 64.15 24.90
C SER A 195 -27.77 64.43 24.00
N CYS A 196 -26.70 63.67 24.21
CA CYS A 196 -25.48 63.79 23.44
C CYS A 196 -25.36 62.66 22.42
N PHE A 197 -24.59 62.88 21.37
CA PHE A 197 -24.18 61.82 20.45
C PHE A 197 -23.20 60.85 21.13
N MET A 198 -23.09 59.64 20.60
CA MET A 198 -22.07 58.67 21.04
C MET A 198 -20.67 59.30 20.95
N GLY A 199 -19.83 59.06 21.96
CA GLY A 199 -18.52 59.72 22.12
C GLY A 199 -18.55 61.01 22.94
N TYR A 200 -19.73 61.51 23.34
CA TYR A 200 -19.88 62.72 24.15
C TYR A 200 -20.62 62.43 25.46
N GLN A 201 -20.28 63.16 26.52
CA GLN A 201 -20.91 63.09 27.84
C GLN A 201 -21.70 64.38 28.13
N LEU A 202 -22.93 64.22 28.63
CA LEU A 202 -23.75 65.34 29.10
C LEU A 202 -23.18 65.85 30.44
N GLN A 203 -22.91 67.15 30.50
CA GLN A 203 -22.39 67.81 31.69
C GLN A 203 -23.49 67.97 32.78
N PRO A 204 -23.12 68.21 34.05
CA PRO A 204 -24.08 68.40 35.16
C PRO A 204 -25.05 69.58 35.01
N ASP A 205 -24.86 70.46 34.02
CA ASP A 205 -25.83 71.50 33.68
C ASP A 205 -27.10 70.96 33.00
N GLY A 206 -27.03 69.77 32.39
CA GLY A 206 -28.11 69.15 31.65
C GLY A 206 -28.30 69.64 30.20
N PHE A 207 -27.37 70.46 29.67
CA PHE A 207 -27.49 71.13 28.36
C PHE A 207 -26.22 71.01 27.49
N THR A 208 -25.03 71.00 28.08
CA THR A 208 -23.76 70.94 27.35
C THR A 208 -23.21 69.51 27.22
N CYS A 209 -22.66 69.19 26.05
CA CYS A 209 -22.10 67.89 25.70
C CYS A 209 -20.62 68.03 25.39
N GLU A 210 -19.75 67.47 26.23
CA GLU A 210 -18.30 67.48 26.02
C GLU A 210 -17.77 66.13 25.51
N ASP A 211 -16.62 66.19 24.83
CA ASP A 211 -15.95 65.05 24.19
C ASP A 211 -15.33 64.08 25.22
N ILE A 212 -15.60 62.79 25.10
CA ILE A 212 -15.04 61.76 26.00
C ILE A 212 -13.66 61.37 25.50
N ASN A 213 -12.61 61.89 26.13
CA ASN A 213 -11.24 61.57 25.74
C ASN A 213 -10.87 60.11 26.07
N GLU A 214 -11.06 59.18 25.12
CA GLU A 214 -10.86 57.75 25.39
C GLU A 214 -9.39 57.37 25.53
N CYS A 215 -8.47 58.18 24.98
CA CYS A 215 -7.02 58.00 25.16
C CYS A 215 -6.55 58.20 26.60
N ILE A 216 -7.34 58.89 27.44
CA ILE A 216 -7.09 59.04 28.89
C ILE A 216 -8.00 58.10 29.69
N THR A 217 -9.26 57.96 29.29
CA THR A 217 -10.29 57.20 30.02
C THR A 217 -10.17 55.69 29.86
N SER A 218 -9.57 55.19 28.77
CA SER A 218 -9.36 53.75 28.52
C SER A 218 -7.88 53.37 28.56
N ALA A 219 -7.49 52.62 29.59
CA ALA A 219 -6.11 52.17 29.82
C ALA A 219 -5.52 51.24 28.72
N ASN A 220 -6.34 50.78 27.77
CA ASN A 220 -5.94 49.99 26.60
C ASN A 220 -6.64 50.49 25.32
N ALA A 221 -6.73 51.82 25.12
CA ALA A 221 -7.35 52.38 23.91
C ALA A 221 -6.70 51.88 22.61
N CYS A 222 -5.37 51.72 22.58
CA CYS A 222 -4.62 51.29 21.41
C CYS A 222 -3.74 50.06 21.67
N ASN A 223 -3.41 49.32 20.60
CA ASN A 223 -2.54 48.15 20.68
C ASN A 223 -1.09 48.55 21.00
N ILE A 224 -0.32 47.62 21.60
CA ILE A 224 1.10 47.81 21.92
C ILE A 224 1.87 48.23 20.65
N GLY A 225 2.65 49.32 20.75
CA GLY A 225 3.35 49.95 19.61
C GLY A 225 2.51 50.98 18.83
N GLN A 226 1.40 51.46 19.39
CA GLN A 226 0.57 52.51 18.81
C GLN A 226 0.29 53.63 19.82
N ILE A 227 0.42 54.88 19.37
CA ILE A 227 0.10 56.09 20.11
C ILE A 227 -1.38 56.43 19.89
N CYS A 228 -2.12 56.69 20.97
CA CYS A 228 -3.51 57.13 20.90
C CYS A 228 -3.58 58.64 20.65
N VAL A 229 -4.45 59.07 19.73
CA VAL A 229 -4.73 60.48 19.45
C VAL A 229 -6.24 60.69 19.52
N ASN A 230 -6.68 61.55 20.44
CA ASN A 230 -8.09 61.87 20.64
C ASN A 230 -8.63 62.76 19.52
N THR A 231 -9.90 62.62 19.16
CA THR A 231 -10.62 63.44 18.17
C THR A 231 -12.07 63.67 18.64
N LEU A 232 -12.77 64.66 18.08
CA LEU A 232 -14.10 65.02 18.56
C LEU A 232 -15.14 63.92 18.28
N GLY A 233 -15.53 63.19 19.33
CA GLY A 233 -16.47 62.08 19.34
C GLY A 233 -15.85 60.68 19.15
N SER A 234 -14.50 60.56 19.11
CA SER A 234 -13.80 59.26 18.99
C SER A 234 -12.28 59.39 19.10
N PHE A 235 -11.55 58.28 19.21
CA PHE A 235 -10.08 58.27 19.16
C PHE A 235 -9.53 57.52 17.93
N ARG A 236 -8.25 57.76 17.60
CA ARG A 236 -7.51 57.01 16.57
C ARG A 236 -6.12 56.60 17.01
N CYS A 237 -5.71 55.39 16.62
CA CYS A 237 -4.39 54.83 16.92
C CYS A 237 -3.41 55.05 15.76
N GLN A 238 -2.20 55.51 16.05
CA GLN A 238 -1.14 55.77 15.09
C GLN A 238 0.12 54.97 15.45
N ARG A 239 0.68 54.21 14.50
CA ARG A 239 1.92 53.44 14.75
C ARG A 239 3.15 54.35 14.81
N GLU A 240 4.10 53.94 15.64
CA GLU A 240 5.48 54.40 15.58
C GLU A 240 6.26 53.57 14.55
N THR A 241 7.10 54.20 13.72
CA THR A 241 7.75 53.53 12.58
C THR A 241 9.24 53.35 12.84
N SER A 242 9.68 52.10 13.05
CA SER A 242 11.11 51.73 13.09
C SER A 242 11.40 50.62 12.08
N CYS A 243 12.62 50.62 11.51
CA CYS A 243 12.96 49.79 10.36
C CYS A 243 13.39 48.35 10.68
N GLY A 244 13.47 47.98 11.95
CA GLY A 244 14.05 46.69 12.38
C GLY A 244 15.57 46.62 12.25
N THR A 245 16.14 45.45 12.52
CA THR A 245 17.58 45.19 12.41
C THR A 245 18.00 44.95 10.96
N GLY A 246 19.17 45.46 10.56
CA GLY A 246 19.69 45.35 9.18
C GLY A 246 19.24 46.45 8.22
N TYR A 247 18.39 47.38 8.68
CA TYR A 247 17.87 48.49 7.88
C TYR A 247 18.06 49.83 8.59
N GLN A 248 18.43 50.86 7.85
CA GLN A 248 18.55 52.24 8.30
C GLN A 248 17.35 53.09 7.84
N LEU A 249 16.83 53.93 8.73
CA LEU A 249 15.76 54.88 8.43
C LEU A 249 16.34 56.08 7.66
N THR A 250 15.83 56.33 6.46
CA THR A 250 16.18 57.53 5.67
C THR A 250 15.33 58.74 6.07
N GLU A 251 15.78 59.94 5.74
CA GLU A 251 15.09 61.22 6.04
C GLU A 251 13.63 61.29 5.52
N HIS A 252 13.27 60.44 4.57
CA HIS A 252 11.94 60.34 3.96
C HIS A 252 11.07 59.22 4.57
N ASN A 253 11.44 58.71 5.75
CA ASN A 253 10.80 57.57 6.44
C ASN A 253 10.83 56.23 5.67
N PHE A 254 11.66 56.07 4.64
CA PHE A 254 11.89 54.78 3.99
C PHE A 254 13.04 54.02 4.65
N CYS A 255 12.87 52.71 4.79
CA CYS A 255 13.90 51.82 5.31
C CYS A 255 14.82 51.35 4.17
N LYS A 256 16.10 51.76 4.20
CA LYS A 256 17.12 51.25 3.28
C LYS A 256 17.90 50.13 3.95
N ASP A 257 18.18 49.08 3.20
CA ASP A 257 19.14 48.03 3.53
C ASP A 257 20.52 48.59 3.93
N ILE A 258 21.22 47.92 4.85
CA ILE A 258 22.60 48.24 5.26
C ILE A 258 23.53 47.25 4.58
N ASP A 259 24.23 47.67 3.52
CA ASP A 259 25.17 46.80 2.83
C ASP A 259 26.45 46.61 3.66
N GLU A 260 26.56 45.48 4.37
CA GLU A 260 27.74 45.19 5.21
C GLU A 260 28.99 44.83 4.40
N CYS A 261 28.84 44.63 3.08
CA CYS A 261 29.94 44.36 2.15
C CYS A 261 30.58 45.65 1.62
N GLU A 262 29.78 46.67 1.31
CA GLU A 262 30.26 48.01 0.94
C GLU A 262 30.79 48.77 2.18
N THR A 263 30.13 48.64 3.33
CA THR A 263 30.55 49.32 4.57
C THR A 263 31.66 48.60 5.35
N GLY A 264 32.01 47.37 4.98
CA GLY A 264 33.14 46.62 5.55
C GLY A 264 32.93 46.11 6.98
N ILE A 265 31.70 46.09 7.48
CA ILE A 265 31.35 45.64 8.85
C ILE A 265 31.08 44.13 8.95
N HIS A 266 31.32 43.38 7.87
CA HIS A 266 31.18 41.93 7.81
C HIS A 266 32.27 41.17 8.59
N ASN A 267 31.96 39.96 9.07
CA ASN A 267 32.93 39.08 9.75
C ASN A 267 33.47 37.93 8.87
N CYS A 268 33.39 38.06 7.54
CA CYS A 268 33.87 37.04 6.60
C CYS A 268 35.38 36.79 6.71
N LEU A 269 35.77 35.50 6.70
CA LEU A 269 37.18 35.07 6.68
C LEU A 269 37.89 35.46 5.36
N PRO A 270 39.23 35.58 5.33
CA PRO A 270 39.98 36.02 4.16
C PRO A 270 39.75 35.20 2.88
N ASP A 271 39.42 33.91 2.98
CA ASP A 271 39.15 33.03 1.84
C ASP A 271 37.69 33.04 1.36
N PHE A 272 36.88 33.97 1.91
CA PHE A 272 35.47 34.15 1.57
C PHE A 272 35.25 35.54 0.93
N ILE A 273 34.12 35.68 0.25
CA ILE A 273 33.61 36.88 -0.41
C ILE A 273 32.31 37.26 0.31
N CYS A 274 32.17 38.51 0.71
CA CYS A 274 30.92 39.03 1.25
C CYS A 274 29.89 39.19 0.11
N GLN A 275 28.67 38.67 0.30
CA GLN A 275 27.50 38.95 -0.52
C GLN A 275 26.41 39.56 0.36
N ASN A 276 26.01 40.80 0.09
CA ASN A 276 24.88 41.42 0.77
C ASN A 276 23.56 40.72 0.40
N THR A 277 22.63 40.59 1.36
CA THR A 277 21.24 40.18 1.15
C THR A 277 20.31 41.04 2.01
N PRO A 278 19.04 41.30 1.63
CA PRO A 278 18.21 42.29 2.33
C PRO A 278 18.07 42.05 3.84
N GLY A 279 18.70 42.90 4.64
CA GLY A 279 18.78 42.86 6.10
C GLY A 279 19.92 42.04 6.72
N SER A 280 20.83 41.44 5.92
CA SER A 280 22.01 40.71 6.40
C SER A 280 22.97 40.23 5.29
N PHE A 281 24.28 40.27 5.52
CA PHE A 281 25.29 39.66 4.63
C PHE A 281 25.42 38.12 4.71
N ARG A 282 26.03 37.53 3.67
CA ARG A 282 26.43 36.11 3.59
C ARG A 282 27.86 35.98 3.07
N CYS A 283 28.71 35.25 3.78
CA CYS A 283 30.06 34.93 3.32
C CYS A 283 30.03 33.69 2.40
N ARG A 284 30.48 33.80 1.15
CA ARG A 284 30.66 32.66 0.23
C ARG A 284 32.14 32.33 0.01
N PRO A 285 32.56 31.06 -0.06
CA PRO A 285 33.93 30.70 -0.38
C PRO A 285 34.41 31.27 -1.73
N LYS A 286 35.67 31.73 -1.80
CA LYS A 286 36.32 32.18 -3.06
C LYS A 286 36.53 31.03 -4.04
N GLN A 287 36.92 29.87 -3.53
CA GLN A 287 37.05 28.63 -4.30
C GLN A 287 35.81 27.77 -4.07
N GLN A 288 35.09 27.45 -5.13
CA GLN A 288 34.02 26.44 -5.06
C GLN A 288 34.63 25.04 -5.21
N CYS A 289 34.19 24.11 -4.37
CA CYS A 289 34.61 22.71 -4.46
C CYS A 289 34.12 22.05 -5.76
N LYS A 290 34.85 21.03 -6.22
CA LYS A 290 34.44 20.20 -7.35
C LYS A 290 33.18 19.40 -7.00
N ILE A 291 32.46 18.95 -8.02
CA ILE A 291 31.37 17.98 -7.87
C ILE A 291 31.90 16.76 -7.09
N GLY A 292 31.12 16.25 -6.14
CA GLY A 292 31.53 15.19 -5.21
C GLY A 292 32.25 15.67 -3.94
N PHE A 293 32.52 16.97 -3.79
CA PHE A 293 33.18 17.53 -2.60
C PHE A 293 32.27 18.58 -1.92
N ILE A 294 32.34 18.63 -0.58
CA ILE A 294 31.74 19.70 0.24
C ILE A 294 32.83 20.49 0.94
N GLN A 295 32.49 21.72 1.33
CA GLN A 295 33.43 22.63 1.96
C GLN A 295 33.26 22.60 3.48
N ASP A 296 34.35 22.44 4.22
CA ASP A 296 34.35 22.46 5.68
C ASP A 296 34.34 23.89 6.25
N ALA A 297 34.29 23.99 7.58
CA ALA A 297 34.28 25.28 8.29
C ALA A 297 35.59 26.10 8.16
N LEU A 298 36.64 25.52 7.57
CA LEU A 298 37.94 26.16 7.31
C LEU A 298 38.13 26.49 5.82
N GLY A 299 37.13 26.19 4.97
CA GLY A 299 37.18 26.42 3.53
C GLY A 299 37.78 25.26 2.71
N SER A 300 38.19 24.17 3.35
CA SER A 300 38.79 23.01 2.68
C SER A 300 37.73 22.14 2.01
N CYS A 301 38.05 21.61 0.82
CA CYS A 301 37.16 20.72 0.08
C CYS A 301 37.37 19.27 0.51
N ILE A 302 36.48 18.75 1.35
CA ILE A 302 36.45 17.36 1.78
C ILE A 302 35.53 16.52 0.88
N ASP A 303 35.90 15.26 0.70
CA ASP A 303 35.18 14.29 -0.10
C ASP A 303 33.79 13.97 0.49
N VAL A 304 32.73 13.99 -0.34
CA VAL A 304 31.39 13.56 0.09
C VAL A 304 31.32 12.06 -0.03
N ASN A 305 31.45 11.35 1.10
CA ASN A 305 31.35 9.90 1.05
C ASN A 305 29.91 9.44 0.71
N GLU A 306 29.58 9.23 -0.56
CA GLU A 306 28.19 9.01 -0.96
C GLU A 306 27.63 7.68 -0.48
N CYS A 307 28.49 6.65 -0.36
CA CYS A 307 28.11 5.36 0.22
C CYS A 307 27.61 5.48 1.67
N ARG A 308 28.17 6.40 2.47
CA ARG A 308 27.68 6.73 3.83
C ARG A 308 26.57 7.78 3.83
N ARG A 309 26.46 8.60 2.79
CA ARG A 309 25.39 9.61 2.62
C ARG A 309 24.06 8.98 2.21
N TYR A 310 24.10 7.91 1.41
CA TYR A 310 22.95 7.23 0.80
C TYR A 310 23.03 5.70 0.95
N PRO A 311 23.18 5.16 2.18
CA PRO A 311 23.35 3.73 2.42
C PRO A 311 22.17 2.92 1.86
N GLY A 312 22.48 1.83 1.13
CA GLY A 312 21.47 0.95 0.53
C GLY A 312 20.60 1.60 -0.58
N ARG A 313 20.95 2.80 -1.05
CA ARG A 313 20.16 3.56 -2.06
C ARG A 313 20.91 3.94 -3.32
N LEU A 314 22.22 3.69 -3.35
CA LEU A 314 23.13 4.23 -4.37
C LEU A 314 23.66 3.16 -5.34
N CYS A 315 23.87 1.94 -4.83
CA CYS A 315 24.26 0.74 -5.54
C CYS A 315 23.33 -0.40 -5.09
N ALA A 316 23.06 -1.38 -5.95
CA ALA A 316 22.23 -2.54 -5.59
C ALA A 316 22.89 -3.44 -4.54
N HIS A 317 24.18 -3.75 -4.71
CA HIS A 317 24.92 -4.66 -3.81
C HIS A 317 26.01 -3.93 -3.00
N LYS A 318 27.18 -3.65 -3.59
CA LYS A 318 28.33 -3.05 -2.87
C LYS A 318 28.63 -1.65 -3.40
N CYS A 319 28.91 -0.72 -2.48
CA CYS A 319 29.32 0.66 -2.78
C CYS A 319 30.72 0.90 -2.21
N GLU A 320 31.63 1.37 -3.06
CA GLU A 320 32.99 1.77 -2.68
C GLU A 320 33.21 3.24 -2.99
N ASN A 321 33.84 3.95 -2.07
CA ASN A 321 33.94 5.41 -2.13
C ASN A 321 35.26 5.87 -2.76
N THR A 322 35.22 6.88 -3.62
CA THR A 322 36.40 7.40 -4.35
C THR A 322 36.45 8.94 -4.28
N PRO A 323 37.60 9.59 -4.51
CA PRO A 323 37.68 11.05 -4.44
C PRO A 323 36.79 11.75 -5.48
N GLY A 324 35.65 12.28 -5.04
CA GLY A 324 34.66 13.01 -5.83
C GLY A 324 33.59 12.15 -6.54
N SER A 325 33.48 10.86 -6.20
CA SER A 325 32.46 9.94 -6.74
C SER A 325 32.46 8.60 -5.97
N TYR A 326 31.64 7.65 -6.40
CA TYR A 326 31.63 6.27 -5.90
C TYR A 326 31.68 5.28 -7.06
N TYR A 327 32.04 4.04 -6.74
CA TYR A 327 31.97 2.90 -7.62
C TYR A 327 31.04 1.83 -7.04
N CYS A 328 30.11 1.34 -7.86
CA CYS A 328 29.26 0.22 -7.51
C CYS A 328 29.86 -1.09 -8.01
N SER A 329 29.80 -2.13 -7.18
CA SER A 329 30.21 -3.49 -7.55
C SER A 329 29.17 -4.52 -7.10
N CYS A 330 29.14 -5.64 -7.81
CA CYS A 330 28.20 -6.72 -7.57
C CYS A 330 28.87 -7.89 -6.85
N THR A 331 28.08 -8.66 -6.10
CA THR A 331 28.48 -9.96 -5.55
C THR A 331 28.65 -11.01 -6.66
N MET A 332 29.25 -12.16 -6.32
CA MET A 332 29.22 -13.35 -7.20
C MET A 332 27.77 -13.70 -7.59
N GLY A 333 27.59 -14.26 -8.79
CA GLY A 333 26.27 -14.50 -9.40
C GLY A 333 25.68 -13.30 -10.15
N PHE A 334 26.37 -12.15 -10.19
CA PHE A 334 25.84 -10.92 -10.77
C PHE A 334 26.88 -10.11 -11.55
N LYS A 335 26.41 -9.40 -12.58
CA LYS A 335 27.16 -8.42 -13.39
C LYS A 335 26.62 -7.01 -13.12
N LEU A 336 27.48 -5.99 -13.25
CA LEU A 336 27.05 -4.59 -13.14
C LEU A 336 26.29 -4.20 -14.43
N SER A 337 25.11 -3.60 -14.27
CA SER A 337 24.28 -3.12 -15.38
C SER A 337 24.85 -1.86 -16.04
N SER A 338 24.29 -1.48 -17.19
CA SER A 338 24.68 -0.31 -17.97
C SER A 338 24.41 1.03 -17.28
N ASP A 339 23.62 1.06 -16.20
CA ASP A 339 23.42 2.22 -15.33
C ASP A 339 24.60 2.47 -14.35
N GLY A 340 25.52 1.51 -14.25
CA GLY A 340 26.66 1.55 -13.33
C GLY A 340 26.28 1.41 -11.85
N ARG A 341 25.08 0.94 -11.50
CA ARG A 341 24.55 0.87 -10.12
C ARG A 341 23.76 -0.39 -9.80
N SER A 342 22.95 -0.85 -10.75
CA SER A 342 22.12 -2.03 -10.65
C SER A 342 22.95 -3.29 -10.91
N CYS A 343 22.62 -4.38 -10.23
CA CYS A 343 23.24 -5.68 -10.45
C CYS A 343 22.25 -6.58 -11.18
N GLU A 344 22.59 -6.94 -12.41
CA GLU A 344 21.86 -7.93 -13.20
C GLU A 344 22.36 -9.33 -12.84
N ASP A 345 21.43 -10.27 -12.82
CA ASP A 345 21.69 -11.70 -12.67
C ASP A 345 22.62 -12.20 -13.79
N LEU A 346 23.61 -13.04 -13.44
CA LEU A 346 24.55 -13.63 -14.40
C LEU A 346 24.11 -15.05 -14.72
N ASN A 347 23.64 -15.27 -15.94
CA ASN A 347 23.14 -16.56 -16.39
C ASN A 347 24.27 -17.58 -16.62
N GLU A 348 24.75 -18.23 -15.55
CA GLU A 348 25.85 -19.20 -15.66
C GLU A 348 25.54 -20.37 -16.60
N CYS A 349 24.26 -20.71 -16.78
CA CYS A 349 23.83 -21.78 -17.70
C CYS A 349 24.21 -21.53 -19.16
N GLU A 350 24.52 -20.29 -19.58
CA GLU A 350 25.06 -20.00 -20.92
C GLU A 350 26.42 -20.68 -21.16
N SER A 351 27.17 -21.00 -20.10
CA SER A 351 28.42 -21.76 -20.19
C SER A 351 28.25 -23.29 -20.22
N SER A 352 27.01 -23.79 -20.08
CA SER A 352 26.70 -25.22 -19.89
C SER A 352 27.53 -25.90 -18.77
N PRO A 353 27.49 -25.38 -17.51
CA PRO A 353 28.30 -25.90 -16.40
C PRO A 353 27.81 -27.25 -15.85
N CYS A 354 26.53 -27.56 -16.04
CA CYS A 354 25.92 -28.81 -15.62
C CYS A 354 26.11 -29.90 -16.67
N SER A 355 26.37 -31.12 -16.21
CA SER A 355 26.50 -32.31 -17.06
C SER A 355 25.21 -32.72 -17.80
N GLN A 356 24.02 -32.30 -17.34
CA GLN A 356 22.74 -32.61 -17.97
C GLN A 356 21.83 -31.37 -18.12
N GLU A 357 21.06 -31.01 -17.10
CA GLU A 357 20.11 -29.90 -17.17
C GLU A 357 20.52 -28.79 -16.20
N CYS A 358 20.42 -27.53 -16.65
CA CYS A 358 20.82 -26.34 -15.91
C CYS A 358 19.63 -25.38 -15.82
N ALA A 359 19.31 -24.94 -14.60
CA ALA A 359 18.36 -23.86 -14.38
C ALA A 359 19.07 -22.67 -13.72
N ASN A 360 18.93 -21.50 -14.34
CA ASN A 360 19.42 -20.27 -13.77
C ASN A 360 18.48 -19.83 -12.62
N VAL A 361 19.03 -19.46 -11.47
CA VAL A 361 18.30 -18.95 -10.31
C VAL A 361 18.91 -17.62 -9.86
N TYR A 362 18.26 -16.89 -8.96
CA TYR A 362 18.74 -15.54 -8.60
C TYR A 362 20.07 -15.60 -7.83
N GLY A 363 21.17 -15.19 -8.49
CA GLY A 363 22.53 -15.17 -7.97
C GLY A 363 23.31 -16.49 -8.02
N SER A 364 22.85 -17.49 -8.76
CA SER A 364 23.51 -18.79 -8.97
C SER A 364 22.79 -19.60 -10.05
N TYR A 365 23.38 -20.70 -10.52
CA TYR A 365 22.65 -21.76 -11.20
C TYR A 365 22.33 -22.93 -10.26
N GLN A 366 21.47 -23.84 -10.71
CA GLN A 366 21.26 -25.18 -10.13
C GLN A 366 21.30 -26.23 -11.25
N CYS A 367 21.96 -27.35 -10.98
CA CYS A 367 22.00 -28.49 -11.88
C CYS A 367 20.92 -29.52 -11.51
N TYR A 368 20.28 -30.07 -12.53
CA TYR A 368 19.30 -31.15 -12.40
C TYR A 368 19.68 -32.33 -13.27
N CYS A 369 19.36 -33.52 -12.78
CA CYS A 369 19.63 -34.79 -13.43
C CYS A 369 18.33 -35.41 -13.95
N ARG A 370 18.41 -36.06 -15.10
CA ARG A 370 17.28 -36.79 -15.69
C ARG A 370 16.93 -38.01 -14.84
N ARG A 371 15.72 -38.55 -15.03
CA ARG A 371 15.31 -39.81 -14.39
C ARG A 371 16.34 -40.92 -14.71
N GLY A 372 16.70 -41.68 -13.68
CA GLY A 372 17.79 -42.67 -13.73
C GLY A 372 19.15 -42.13 -13.29
N TYR A 373 19.28 -40.82 -13.04
CA TYR A 373 20.53 -40.20 -12.60
C TYR A 373 20.33 -39.44 -11.28
N GLN A 374 21.39 -39.37 -10.47
CA GLN A 374 21.49 -38.57 -9.25
C GLN A 374 22.57 -37.51 -9.39
N LEU A 375 22.46 -36.39 -8.68
CA LEU A 375 23.50 -35.36 -8.66
C LEU A 375 24.63 -35.79 -7.70
N SER A 376 25.89 -35.60 -8.10
CA SER A 376 27.05 -35.98 -7.30
C SER A 376 27.17 -35.11 -6.05
N ASP A 377 27.24 -35.74 -4.88
CA ASP A 377 27.48 -35.08 -3.59
C ASP A 377 28.85 -34.37 -3.50
N ILE A 378 29.75 -34.62 -4.46
CA ILE A 378 31.13 -34.10 -4.46
C ILE A 378 31.22 -32.72 -5.13
N ASP A 379 30.55 -32.54 -6.27
CA ASP A 379 30.69 -31.34 -7.11
C ASP A 379 29.39 -30.57 -7.38
N GLY A 380 28.22 -31.17 -7.15
CA GLY A 380 26.91 -30.55 -7.40
C GLY A 380 26.60 -30.24 -8.87
N VAL A 381 27.37 -30.77 -9.84
CA VAL A 381 27.23 -30.50 -11.28
C VAL A 381 27.26 -31.75 -12.17
N THR A 382 27.89 -32.82 -11.70
CA THR A 382 27.96 -34.12 -12.37
C THR A 382 26.74 -34.98 -12.01
N CYS A 383 26.06 -35.50 -13.01
CA CYS A 383 24.94 -36.42 -12.86
C CYS A 383 25.42 -37.85 -13.04
N GLU A 384 25.50 -38.58 -11.93
CA GLU A 384 25.93 -39.98 -11.86
C GLU A 384 24.74 -40.93 -12.10
N ASP A 385 25.03 -42.09 -12.68
CA ASP A 385 24.05 -43.13 -12.99
C ASP A 385 23.59 -43.84 -11.71
N ILE A 386 22.27 -44.01 -11.52
CA ILE A 386 21.74 -44.73 -10.34
C ILE A 386 21.75 -46.23 -10.66
N ASP A 387 22.74 -46.95 -10.17
CA ASP A 387 22.78 -48.42 -10.27
C ASP A 387 21.64 -49.05 -9.45
N GLU A 388 20.48 -49.24 -10.08
CA GLU A 388 19.30 -49.81 -9.43
C GLU A 388 19.51 -51.28 -9.05
N CYS A 389 20.46 -51.97 -9.69
CA CYS A 389 20.82 -53.34 -9.34
C CYS A 389 21.63 -53.42 -8.02
N ALA A 390 22.37 -52.36 -7.66
CA ALA A 390 23.16 -52.26 -6.44
C ALA A 390 22.38 -51.73 -5.22
N LEU A 391 21.17 -51.19 -5.40
CA LEU A 391 20.37 -50.64 -4.30
C LEU A 391 19.98 -51.71 -3.24
N PRO A 392 19.74 -51.34 -1.97
CA PRO A 392 19.34 -52.29 -0.92
C PRO A 392 18.02 -53.05 -1.21
N THR A 393 17.11 -52.43 -1.97
CA THR A 393 15.89 -53.05 -2.52
C THR A 393 16.08 -53.61 -3.94
N GLY A 394 17.23 -53.36 -4.57
CA GLY A 394 17.59 -53.70 -5.95
C GLY A 394 17.61 -55.19 -6.25
N GLY A 395 18.03 -56.02 -5.28
CA GLY A 395 18.08 -57.49 -5.38
C GLY A 395 16.73 -58.21 -5.59
N HIS A 396 15.65 -57.46 -5.77
CA HIS A 396 14.29 -57.94 -6.08
C HIS A 396 13.64 -57.21 -7.27
N ILE A 397 14.35 -56.30 -7.97
CA ILE A 397 13.82 -55.54 -9.12
C ILE A 397 13.55 -56.42 -10.35
N CYS A 398 14.38 -57.46 -10.53
CA CYS A 398 14.28 -58.46 -11.59
C CYS A 398 14.05 -59.86 -10.99
N ALA A 399 13.32 -60.73 -11.68
CA ALA A 399 13.09 -62.10 -11.22
C ALA A 399 14.37 -62.99 -11.28
N TYR A 400 15.20 -62.82 -12.32
CA TYR A 400 16.43 -63.58 -12.49
C TYR A 400 17.70 -62.71 -12.39
N ARG A 401 18.00 -61.90 -13.40
CA ARG A 401 19.24 -61.10 -13.43
C ARG A 401 19.01 -59.66 -13.87
N CYS A 402 19.49 -58.73 -13.03
CA CYS A 402 19.56 -57.29 -13.30
C CYS A 402 20.89 -56.94 -14.01
N ILE A 403 20.85 -55.94 -14.90
CA ILE A 403 22.00 -55.35 -15.58
C ILE A 403 21.80 -53.83 -15.59
N ASN A 404 22.70 -53.07 -14.97
CA ASN A 404 22.63 -51.61 -14.97
C ASN A 404 23.01 -51.02 -16.34
N VAL A 405 22.33 -49.98 -16.81
CA VAL A 405 22.54 -49.32 -18.11
C VAL A 405 22.25 -47.81 -18.03
N ALA A 406 23.18 -46.94 -18.42
CA ALA A 406 23.11 -45.48 -18.22
C ALA A 406 21.69 -44.84 -18.31
N GLY A 407 21.08 -44.60 -17.14
CA GLY A 407 19.74 -44.03 -16.93
C GLY A 407 18.62 -45.04 -16.61
N SER A 408 18.90 -46.34 -16.48
CA SER A 408 17.96 -47.39 -16.05
C SER A 408 18.62 -48.77 -15.85
N PHE A 409 17.81 -49.82 -15.74
CA PHE A 409 18.27 -51.21 -15.68
C PHE A 409 17.57 -52.06 -16.75
N GLN A 410 18.20 -53.16 -17.15
CA GLN A 410 17.59 -54.21 -17.95
C GLN A 410 17.52 -55.52 -17.16
N CYS A 411 16.31 -56.10 -17.05
CA CYS A 411 16.15 -57.46 -16.57
C CYS A 411 16.35 -58.48 -17.69
N THR A 412 16.97 -59.60 -17.35
CA THR A 412 17.17 -60.77 -18.22
C THR A 412 16.66 -62.03 -17.53
N CYS A 413 16.37 -63.07 -18.31
CA CYS A 413 15.86 -64.37 -17.88
C CYS A 413 16.85 -65.50 -18.23
N PRO A 414 16.67 -66.72 -17.70
CA PRO A 414 17.45 -67.88 -18.13
C PRO A 414 17.38 -68.05 -19.66
N PRO A 415 18.46 -68.48 -20.33
CA PRO A 415 18.55 -68.52 -21.80
C PRO A 415 17.71 -69.64 -22.46
N SER A 416 17.04 -70.47 -21.67
CA SER A 416 16.21 -71.61 -22.09
C SER A 416 15.03 -71.78 -21.13
N GLY A 417 13.87 -72.23 -21.64
CA GLY A 417 12.65 -72.47 -20.85
C GLY A 417 11.90 -71.22 -20.38
N TYR A 418 12.50 -70.02 -20.45
CA TYR A 418 11.89 -68.78 -19.99
C TYR A 418 12.06 -67.62 -20.99
N LYS A 419 11.07 -66.74 -21.03
CA LYS A 419 11.04 -65.47 -21.78
C LYS A 419 10.78 -64.31 -20.83
N LEU A 420 11.25 -63.11 -21.17
CA LEU A 420 10.93 -61.90 -20.40
C LEU A 420 9.44 -61.56 -20.57
N ALA A 421 8.73 -61.37 -19.46
CA ALA A 421 7.31 -61.04 -19.45
C ALA A 421 7.08 -59.58 -19.93
N PRO A 422 5.84 -59.20 -20.33
CA PRO A 422 5.53 -57.85 -20.83
C PRO A 422 5.81 -56.70 -19.84
N ASN A 423 6.03 -56.99 -18.55
CA ASN A 423 6.42 -56.00 -17.55
C ASN A 423 7.94 -55.71 -17.52
N ALA A 424 8.72 -56.34 -18.41
CA ALA A 424 10.18 -56.25 -18.51
C ALA A 424 10.96 -56.59 -17.23
N ARG A 425 10.36 -57.34 -16.29
CA ARG A 425 10.96 -57.67 -14.97
C ARG A 425 10.84 -59.13 -14.57
N ASN A 426 9.70 -59.74 -14.87
CA ASN A 426 9.41 -61.13 -14.52
C ASN A 426 9.82 -62.05 -15.67
N CYS A 427 10.16 -63.29 -15.34
CA CYS A 427 10.36 -64.34 -16.33
C CYS A 427 9.10 -65.18 -16.41
N GLN A 428 8.55 -65.33 -17.62
CA GLN A 428 7.45 -66.22 -17.91
C GLN A 428 7.99 -67.51 -18.51
N ASP A 429 7.47 -68.63 -18.04
CA ASP A 429 7.70 -69.96 -18.60
C ASP A 429 7.34 -70.03 -20.11
N ILE A 430 8.04 -70.89 -20.86
CA ILE A 430 7.77 -71.17 -22.28
C ILE A 430 7.13 -72.54 -22.38
N ASP A 431 5.81 -72.58 -22.59
CA ASP A 431 5.10 -73.84 -22.77
C ASP A 431 5.47 -74.51 -24.12
N GLU A 432 6.45 -75.42 -24.08
CA GLU A 432 6.86 -76.20 -25.26
C GLU A 432 5.84 -77.27 -25.65
N CYS A 433 4.88 -77.58 -24.77
CA CYS A 433 3.75 -78.47 -25.06
C CYS A 433 2.63 -77.79 -25.85
N LEU A 434 2.49 -76.47 -25.76
CA LEU A 434 1.59 -75.64 -26.57
C LEU A 434 2.27 -75.02 -27.81
N THR A 435 3.58 -74.78 -27.77
CA THR A 435 4.32 -74.22 -28.93
C THR A 435 4.89 -75.29 -29.88
N GLU A 436 4.63 -76.58 -29.61
CA GLU A 436 5.08 -77.74 -30.39
C GLU A 436 6.62 -77.83 -30.57
N THR A 437 7.38 -77.14 -29.72
CA THR A 437 8.85 -77.16 -29.71
C THR A 437 9.45 -78.33 -28.93
N HIS A 438 8.61 -79.19 -28.33
CA HIS A 438 9.00 -80.37 -27.58
C HIS A 438 9.61 -81.49 -28.44
N THR A 439 10.49 -82.30 -27.86
CA THR A 439 11.09 -83.49 -28.51
C THR A 439 10.44 -84.82 -28.12
N CYS A 440 9.20 -84.79 -27.62
CA CYS A 440 8.47 -86.00 -27.21
C CYS A 440 8.14 -86.94 -28.37
N SER A 441 8.28 -88.25 -28.11
CA SER A 441 7.84 -89.31 -29.03
C SER A 441 6.31 -89.40 -29.12
N HIS A 442 5.78 -89.89 -30.24
CA HIS A 442 4.33 -90.07 -30.46
C HIS A 442 3.62 -90.98 -29.43
N ASN A 443 4.37 -91.80 -28.68
CA ASN A 443 3.84 -92.64 -27.58
C ASN A 443 4.01 -92.03 -26.18
N GLN A 444 4.35 -90.75 -26.09
CA GLN A 444 4.53 -89.99 -24.84
C GLN A 444 3.60 -88.79 -24.81
N THR A 445 3.07 -88.45 -23.64
CA THR A 445 2.37 -87.20 -23.40
C THR A 445 3.39 -86.14 -22.98
N CYS A 446 3.38 -84.99 -23.67
CA CYS A 446 4.10 -83.79 -23.23
C CYS A 446 3.33 -83.14 -22.08
N PHE A 447 4.01 -82.94 -20.95
CA PHE A 447 3.55 -82.13 -19.82
C PHE A 447 4.49 -80.93 -19.68
N ASN A 448 3.94 -79.73 -19.55
CA ASN A 448 4.72 -78.52 -19.36
C ASN A 448 5.14 -78.38 -17.88
N ILE A 449 6.40 -78.03 -17.61
CA ILE A 449 6.90 -77.73 -16.26
C ILE A 449 7.69 -76.41 -16.28
N GLN A 450 7.87 -75.78 -15.12
CA GLN A 450 8.62 -74.54 -15.04
C GLN A 450 10.08 -74.74 -15.47
N GLY A 451 10.47 -74.07 -16.56
CA GLY A 451 11.78 -74.17 -17.19
C GLY A 451 11.94 -75.30 -18.21
N GLY A 452 10.85 -75.92 -18.67
CA GLY A 452 10.86 -76.80 -19.84
C GLY A 452 9.76 -77.87 -19.85
N PHE A 453 9.81 -78.80 -20.80
CA PHE A 453 8.82 -79.89 -20.90
C PHE A 453 9.29 -81.24 -20.31
N ARG A 454 8.34 -82.14 -20.04
CA ARG A 454 8.59 -83.55 -19.71
C ARG A 454 7.70 -84.49 -20.52
N CYS A 455 8.33 -85.42 -21.21
CA CYS A 455 7.67 -86.45 -22.00
C CYS A 455 7.48 -87.71 -21.16
N LEU A 456 6.26 -87.96 -20.68
CA LEU A 456 5.96 -89.14 -19.87
C LEU A 456 5.08 -90.12 -20.67
N SER A 457 5.47 -91.39 -20.68
CA SER A 457 4.55 -92.46 -21.08
C SER A 457 3.93 -93.03 -19.81
N LEU A 458 2.64 -92.75 -19.61
CA LEU A 458 1.87 -93.18 -18.46
C LEU A 458 0.83 -94.21 -18.93
N GLU A 459 1.14 -95.48 -18.68
CA GLU A 459 0.32 -96.63 -19.03
C GLU A 459 -0.43 -97.15 -17.79
N CYS A 460 -1.60 -97.77 -17.99
CA CYS A 460 -2.34 -98.36 -16.88
C CYS A 460 -1.76 -99.73 -16.51
N PRO A 461 -1.65 -100.09 -15.22
CA PRO A 461 -1.28 -101.43 -14.81
C PRO A 461 -2.22 -102.51 -15.35
N GLU A 462 -1.77 -103.78 -15.35
CA GLU A 462 -2.61 -104.91 -15.75
C GLU A 462 -3.94 -104.95 -14.98
N ASN A 463 -5.00 -105.38 -15.67
CA ASN A 463 -6.40 -105.30 -15.23
C ASN A 463 -6.96 -103.88 -15.01
N TYR A 464 -6.26 -102.80 -15.38
CA TYR A 464 -6.83 -101.44 -15.45
C TYR A 464 -6.91 -100.96 -16.91
N ARG A 465 -7.94 -100.18 -17.23
CA ARG A 465 -8.09 -99.50 -18.53
C ARG A 465 -8.05 -97.99 -18.35
N LYS A 466 -7.52 -97.26 -19.35
CA LYS A 466 -7.66 -95.80 -19.38
C LYS A 466 -9.16 -95.45 -19.43
N SER A 467 -9.58 -94.47 -18.64
CA SER A 467 -10.86 -93.80 -18.84
C SER A 467 -10.84 -93.20 -20.25
N GLY A 468 -11.89 -93.43 -21.04
CA GLY A 468 -11.92 -92.97 -22.42
C GLY A 468 -11.88 -91.44 -22.50
N ASP A 469 -10.96 -90.90 -23.29
CA ASP A 469 -10.83 -89.46 -23.51
C ASP A 469 -12.14 -88.90 -24.09
N THR A 470 -12.70 -87.88 -23.44
CA THR A 470 -13.77 -87.09 -24.03
C THR A 470 -13.18 -86.32 -25.21
N ILE A 471 -13.70 -86.58 -26.42
CA ILE A 471 -13.19 -86.02 -27.68
C ILE A 471 -13.45 -84.51 -27.75
N ARG A 472 -12.56 -83.71 -27.12
CA ARG A 472 -12.44 -82.25 -27.23
C ARG A 472 -11.18 -81.76 -26.48
N HIS A 473 -10.08 -81.59 -27.21
CA HIS A 473 -8.99 -80.61 -27.09
C HIS A 473 -8.39 -80.16 -25.72
N GLU A 474 -8.85 -80.63 -24.57
CA GLU A 474 -8.26 -80.37 -23.26
C GLU A 474 -7.45 -81.61 -22.85
N LYS A 475 -6.12 -81.56 -23.05
CA LYS A 475 -5.18 -82.49 -22.42
C LYS A 475 -5.23 -82.21 -20.91
N THR A 476 -6.07 -82.91 -20.16
CA THR A 476 -6.06 -82.79 -18.69
C THR A 476 -4.75 -83.35 -18.14
N ASP A 477 -4.10 -82.65 -17.21
CA ASP A 477 -2.87 -83.10 -16.52
C ASP A 477 -3.04 -84.34 -15.62
N THR A 478 -4.21 -84.99 -15.72
CA THR A 478 -4.56 -86.21 -15.00
C THR A 478 -4.93 -87.35 -15.96
N ILE A 479 -4.30 -88.51 -15.80
CA ILE A 479 -4.62 -89.74 -16.53
C ILE A 479 -5.27 -90.72 -15.56
N ARG A 480 -6.55 -91.05 -15.78
CA ARG A 480 -7.35 -91.89 -14.89
C ARG A 480 -7.45 -93.32 -15.42
N CYS A 481 -6.87 -94.27 -14.70
CA CYS A 481 -7.03 -95.71 -14.91
C CYS A 481 -8.18 -96.24 -14.03
N ILE A 482 -9.14 -96.93 -14.65
CA ILE A 482 -10.31 -97.53 -14.00
C ILE A 482 -10.15 -99.05 -14.01
N LYS A 483 -10.44 -99.69 -12.88
CA LYS A 483 -10.39 -101.15 -12.72
C LYS A 483 -11.26 -101.86 -13.76
N SER A 484 -10.72 -102.90 -14.38
CA SER A 484 -11.31 -103.61 -15.51
C SER A 484 -10.90 -105.09 -15.52
N CYS A 485 -11.15 -105.78 -14.39
CA CYS A 485 -10.81 -107.19 -14.20
C CYS A 485 -11.41 -108.11 -15.27
N ARG A 486 -10.68 -109.19 -15.60
CA ARG A 486 -11.26 -110.33 -16.32
C ARG A 486 -12.21 -111.10 -15.39
N PRO A 487 -13.34 -111.66 -15.87
CA PRO A 487 -14.32 -112.37 -15.02
C PRO A 487 -13.77 -113.57 -14.23
N SER A 488 -12.63 -114.13 -14.66
CA SER A 488 -11.94 -115.25 -14.01
C SER A 488 -10.90 -114.83 -12.96
N ASP A 489 -10.60 -113.53 -12.83
CA ASP A 489 -9.54 -113.03 -11.95
C ASP A 489 -10.10 -112.59 -10.60
N ALA A 490 -10.24 -113.56 -9.69
CA ALA A 490 -10.73 -113.33 -8.34
C ALA A 490 -9.81 -112.39 -7.53
N ASN A 491 -8.49 -112.44 -7.75
CA ASN A 491 -7.53 -111.56 -7.07
C ASN A 491 -7.75 -110.10 -7.48
N CYS A 492 -7.90 -109.85 -8.79
CA CYS A 492 -8.30 -108.53 -9.27
C CYS A 492 -9.64 -108.13 -8.67
N ILE A 493 -10.69 -108.96 -8.75
CA ILE A 493 -12.03 -108.58 -8.28
C ILE A 493 -12.01 -108.15 -6.81
N LEU A 494 -11.27 -108.86 -5.95
CA LEU A 494 -11.17 -108.61 -4.51
C LEU A 494 -10.27 -107.43 -4.09
N ASP A 495 -9.38 -106.92 -4.96
CA ASP A 495 -8.54 -105.75 -4.64
C ASP A 495 -9.42 -104.51 -4.31
N PRO A 496 -9.26 -103.83 -3.16
CA PRO A 496 -10.01 -102.62 -2.88
C PRO A 496 -9.70 -101.46 -3.85
N VAL A 497 -8.58 -101.45 -4.57
CA VAL A 497 -8.26 -100.39 -5.53
C VAL A 497 -9.26 -100.40 -6.69
N HIS A 498 -9.99 -99.30 -6.84
CA HIS A 498 -11.00 -99.13 -7.90
C HIS A 498 -10.53 -98.17 -9.02
N THR A 499 -9.76 -97.15 -8.68
CA THR A 499 -9.08 -96.30 -9.67
C THR A 499 -7.66 -95.97 -9.26
N ILE A 500 -6.80 -95.80 -10.26
CA ILE A 500 -5.43 -95.28 -10.13
C ILE A 500 -5.38 -94.05 -11.03
N SER A 501 -5.08 -92.88 -10.49
CA SER A 501 -4.94 -91.64 -11.26
C SER A 501 -3.49 -91.16 -11.21
N HIS A 502 -2.94 -90.74 -12.34
CA HIS A 502 -1.65 -90.06 -12.39
C HIS A 502 -1.90 -88.57 -12.60
N THR A 503 -1.26 -87.70 -11.81
CA THR A 503 -1.36 -86.24 -11.91
C THR A 503 0.04 -85.67 -12.07
N VAL A 504 0.25 -84.69 -12.95
CA VAL A 504 1.53 -83.96 -13.05
C VAL A 504 1.40 -82.58 -12.43
N ILE A 505 2.40 -82.14 -11.67
CA ILE A 505 2.47 -80.81 -11.03
C ILE A 505 3.88 -80.24 -11.19
N SER A 506 3.95 -78.96 -11.56
CA SER A 506 5.18 -78.17 -11.50
C SER A 506 5.11 -77.15 -10.36
N LEU A 507 6.21 -76.96 -9.64
CA LEU A 507 6.37 -76.01 -8.55
C LEU A 507 7.66 -75.17 -8.73
N PRO A 508 7.69 -73.90 -8.29
CA PRO A 508 8.93 -73.13 -8.18
C PRO A 508 9.75 -73.57 -6.95
N THR A 509 11.05 -73.28 -6.97
CA THR A 509 11.87 -73.28 -5.74
C THR A 509 11.49 -72.08 -4.88
N PHE A 510 11.01 -72.29 -3.66
CA PHE A 510 10.63 -71.17 -2.79
C PHE A 510 11.86 -70.38 -2.31
N ARG A 511 11.99 -69.12 -2.77
CA ARG A 511 13.00 -68.15 -2.27
C ARG A 511 12.80 -67.84 -0.78
N GLU A 512 11.54 -67.75 -0.35
CA GLU A 512 11.12 -67.62 1.04
C GLU A 512 9.88 -68.52 1.26
N PHE A 513 9.86 -69.28 2.36
CA PHE A 513 8.78 -70.21 2.69
C PHE A 513 8.23 -69.88 4.08
N SER A 514 7.22 -69.02 4.13
CA SER A 514 6.68 -68.44 5.37
C SER A 514 5.47 -69.18 5.95
N ARG A 515 4.81 -70.04 5.15
CA ARG A 515 3.63 -70.82 5.52
C ARG A 515 3.52 -72.08 4.64
N PRO A 516 2.77 -73.11 5.06
CA PRO A 516 2.40 -74.21 4.17
C PRO A 516 1.56 -73.73 2.98
N GLU A 517 1.83 -74.25 1.78
CA GLU A 517 1.09 -73.95 0.55
C GLU A 517 0.28 -75.17 0.08
N GLU A 518 -0.94 -74.93 -0.40
CA GLU A 518 -1.92 -75.96 -0.71
C GLU A 518 -1.85 -76.37 -2.19
N ILE A 519 -1.36 -77.58 -2.46
CA ILE A 519 -0.98 -78.01 -3.82
C ILE A 519 -1.99 -78.94 -4.51
N ILE A 520 -2.81 -79.70 -3.76
CA ILE A 520 -3.75 -80.67 -4.34
C ILE A 520 -5.02 -80.76 -3.51
N PHE A 521 -6.17 -80.85 -4.18
CA PHE A 521 -7.49 -81.01 -3.56
C PHE A 521 -8.15 -82.32 -4.00
N LEU A 522 -7.95 -83.38 -3.22
CA LEU A 522 -8.58 -84.69 -3.42
C LEU A 522 -10.05 -84.63 -2.96
N ARG A 523 -10.96 -84.27 -3.87
CA ARG A 523 -12.39 -84.13 -3.57
C ARG A 523 -13.14 -85.46 -3.67
N ALA A 524 -14.00 -85.73 -2.69
CA ALA A 524 -14.94 -86.84 -2.69
C ALA A 524 -16.33 -86.38 -2.22
N ILE A 525 -17.39 -86.99 -2.77
CA ILE A 525 -18.76 -86.78 -2.31
C ILE A 525 -18.90 -87.46 -0.94
N THR A 526 -19.37 -86.73 0.07
CA THR A 526 -19.60 -87.30 1.41
C THR A 526 -20.84 -88.23 1.36
N PRO A 527 -20.78 -89.46 1.91
CA PRO A 527 -21.93 -90.36 1.93
C PRO A 527 -23.14 -89.76 2.66
N ALA A 528 -24.33 -89.82 2.07
CA ALA A 528 -25.56 -89.25 2.63
C ALA A 528 -26.23 -90.13 3.71
N TYR A 529 -25.49 -91.07 4.32
CA TYR A 529 -26.02 -92.03 5.30
C TYR A 529 -25.83 -91.54 6.74
N ALA A 530 -26.93 -91.47 7.49
CA ALA A 530 -26.97 -90.94 8.85
C ALA A 530 -26.60 -91.98 9.93
N THR A 531 -25.44 -92.64 9.80
CA THR A 531 -24.82 -93.45 10.86
C THR A 531 -23.31 -93.21 10.91
N ASN A 532 -22.71 -93.33 12.10
CA ASN A 532 -21.30 -93.00 12.38
C ASN A 532 -20.29 -94.05 11.85
N GLU A 533 -20.57 -94.66 10.68
CA GLU A 533 -19.87 -95.84 10.19
C GLU A 533 -19.20 -95.66 8.82
N ALA A 534 -19.56 -94.62 8.06
CA ALA A 534 -18.98 -94.32 6.76
C ALA A 534 -18.03 -93.12 6.85
N ASP A 535 -16.76 -93.31 6.49
CA ASP A 535 -15.76 -92.23 6.50
C ASP A 535 -14.76 -92.32 5.33
N ILE A 536 -14.03 -91.24 5.07
CA ILE A 536 -12.98 -91.17 4.03
C ILE A 536 -11.66 -90.76 4.68
N ILE A 537 -10.68 -91.67 4.63
CA ILE A 537 -9.31 -91.45 5.12
C ILE A 537 -8.42 -91.09 3.92
N PHE A 538 -7.45 -90.20 4.14
CA PHE A 538 -6.51 -89.74 3.12
C PHE A 538 -5.09 -89.92 3.63
N ASP A 539 -4.30 -90.78 2.98
CA ASP A 539 -2.97 -91.18 3.42
C ASP A 539 -1.91 -90.83 2.36
N ILE A 540 -0.70 -90.49 2.80
CA ILE A 540 0.49 -90.41 1.94
C ILE A 540 1.31 -91.68 2.19
N THR A 541 1.31 -92.63 1.25
CA THR A 541 1.88 -93.96 1.48
C THR A 541 3.31 -94.12 0.98
N GLU A 542 3.69 -93.45 -0.11
CA GLU A 542 5.06 -93.49 -0.69
C GLU A 542 5.48 -92.11 -1.22
N GLY A 543 6.79 -91.87 -1.32
CA GLY A 543 7.35 -90.70 -2.03
C GLY A 543 7.47 -89.39 -1.24
N ASN A 544 7.07 -89.34 0.04
CA ASN A 544 7.15 -88.12 0.86
C ASN A 544 8.59 -87.82 1.33
N LEU A 545 9.44 -87.36 0.40
CA LEU A 545 10.85 -87.14 0.69
C LEU A 545 11.03 -86.02 1.75
N ARG A 546 11.78 -86.33 2.83
CA ARG A 546 12.05 -85.43 3.98
C ARG A 546 10.80 -84.94 4.72
N ASP A 547 9.65 -85.62 4.60
CA ASP A 547 8.34 -85.17 5.11
C ASP A 547 8.03 -83.72 4.67
N SER A 548 8.30 -83.42 3.39
CA SER A 548 8.07 -82.09 2.82
C SER A 548 6.59 -81.81 2.53
N PHE A 549 5.75 -82.85 2.54
CA PHE A 549 4.30 -82.75 2.33
C PHE A 549 3.52 -83.28 3.54
N ASP A 550 2.38 -82.68 3.82
CA ASP A 550 1.33 -83.27 4.66
C ASP A 550 -0.01 -83.35 3.91
N ILE A 551 -0.98 -84.04 4.50
CA ILE A 551 -2.33 -84.12 3.99
C ILE A 551 -3.30 -83.85 5.15
N ILE A 552 -4.24 -82.92 4.94
CA ILE A 552 -5.25 -82.56 5.93
C ILE A 552 -6.65 -82.76 5.36
N LYS A 553 -7.56 -83.25 6.20
CA LYS A 553 -8.96 -83.48 5.84
C LYS A 553 -9.79 -82.23 6.13
N ARG A 554 -10.57 -81.78 5.14
CA ARG A 554 -11.53 -80.67 5.27
C ARG A 554 -12.91 -81.11 4.79
N TYR A 555 -13.94 -80.45 5.29
CA TYR A 555 -15.31 -80.57 4.79
C TYR A 555 -15.74 -79.22 4.20
N ALA A 556 -16.29 -79.24 2.99
CA ALA A 556 -16.78 -78.05 2.29
C ALA A 556 -17.91 -78.45 1.33
N ASP A 557 -19.02 -77.70 1.32
CA ASP A 557 -20.11 -77.83 0.34
C ASP A 557 -20.67 -79.26 0.15
N GLY A 558 -20.77 -80.04 1.24
CA GLY A 558 -21.22 -81.43 1.21
C GLY A 558 -20.19 -82.44 0.67
N MET A 559 -18.98 -81.99 0.34
CA MET A 559 -17.84 -82.81 -0.05
C MET A 559 -16.82 -82.93 1.09
N THR A 560 -16.11 -84.06 1.09
CA THR A 560 -14.92 -84.28 1.91
C THR A 560 -13.70 -84.09 1.01
N VAL A 561 -12.73 -83.29 1.46
CA VAL A 561 -11.57 -82.89 0.66
C VAL A 561 -10.28 -83.18 1.41
N GLY A 562 -9.44 -84.05 0.87
CA GLY A 562 -8.05 -84.18 1.30
C GLY A 562 -7.21 -83.10 0.64
N VAL A 563 -6.68 -82.16 1.42
CA VAL A 563 -5.80 -81.10 0.94
C VAL A 563 -4.36 -81.52 1.19
N VAL A 564 -3.60 -81.78 0.12
CA VAL A 564 -2.15 -81.98 0.20
C VAL A 564 -1.49 -80.61 0.28
N ARG A 565 -0.58 -80.44 1.23
CA ARG A 565 0.16 -79.20 1.42
C ARG A 565 1.64 -79.45 1.39
N GLN A 566 2.38 -78.56 0.76
CA GLN A 566 3.82 -78.47 1.01
C GLN A 566 4.01 -77.80 2.38
N VAL A 567 4.78 -78.44 3.26
CA VAL A 567 5.07 -77.97 4.64
C VAL A 567 6.56 -77.67 4.86
N LYS A 568 7.44 -78.02 3.92
CA LYS A 568 8.86 -77.65 3.90
C LYS A 568 9.27 -77.19 2.50
N PRO A 569 10.17 -76.21 2.34
CA PRO A 569 10.67 -75.82 1.03
C PRO A 569 11.45 -76.97 0.39
N ILE A 570 11.27 -77.14 -0.92
CA ILE A 570 12.07 -78.03 -1.75
C ILE A 570 12.86 -77.13 -2.70
N ILE A 571 14.17 -77.39 -2.78
CA ILE A 571 15.08 -76.71 -3.71
C ILE A 571 15.25 -77.61 -4.92
N GLY A 572 14.95 -77.08 -6.11
CA GLY A 572 15.13 -77.75 -7.38
C GLY A 572 16.56 -77.63 -7.94
N PRO A 573 16.82 -78.20 -9.12
CA PRO A 573 15.89 -79.00 -9.92
C PRO A 573 15.61 -80.36 -9.24
N PHE A 574 14.34 -80.69 -9.03
CA PHE A 574 13.93 -81.89 -8.29
C PHE A 574 12.73 -82.60 -8.94
N TYR A 575 12.63 -83.92 -8.74
CA TYR A 575 11.52 -84.75 -9.19
C TYR A 575 11.21 -85.85 -8.16
N ALA A 576 9.93 -86.08 -7.89
CA ALA A 576 9.43 -87.24 -7.14
C ALA A 576 8.03 -87.65 -7.59
N THR A 577 7.66 -88.91 -7.33
CA THR A 577 6.27 -89.38 -7.40
C THR A 577 5.74 -89.55 -5.98
N LEU A 578 4.80 -88.71 -5.56
CA LEU A 578 4.10 -88.81 -4.28
C LEU A 578 2.86 -89.71 -4.45
N LYS A 579 2.74 -90.77 -3.66
CA LYS A 579 1.62 -91.71 -3.73
C LYS A 579 0.62 -91.42 -2.62
N LEU A 580 -0.62 -91.16 -3.02
CA LEU A 580 -1.73 -90.80 -2.15
C LEU A 580 -2.81 -91.89 -2.23
N GLU A 581 -3.40 -92.24 -1.09
CA GLU A 581 -4.51 -93.19 -1.02
C GLU A 581 -5.75 -92.53 -0.40
N MET A 582 -6.87 -92.62 -1.11
CA MET A 582 -8.20 -92.22 -0.65
C MET A 582 -8.97 -93.49 -0.27
N ASN A 583 -9.06 -93.76 1.03
CA ASN A 583 -9.65 -94.98 1.59
C ASN A 583 -11.07 -94.71 2.06
N TYR A 584 -12.06 -95.28 1.35
CA TYR A 584 -13.48 -95.18 1.70
C TYR A 584 -13.82 -96.31 2.67
N VAL A 585 -14.01 -95.97 3.93
CA VAL A 585 -14.26 -96.91 5.03
C VAL A 585 -15.77 -96.98 5.30
N VAL A 586 -16.30 -98.19 5.47
CA VAL A 586 -17.68 -98.45 5.89
C VAL A 586 -17.66 -99.54 6.95
N GLY A 587 -18.23 -99.29 8.13
CA GLY A 587 -18.24 -100.24 9.25
C GLY A 587 -16.83 -100.60 9.77
N GLY A 588 -15.85 -99.69 9.59
CA GLY A 588 -14.44 -99.92 9.92
C GLY A 588 -13.63 -100.72 8.89
N VAL A 589 -14.23 -101.12 7.76
CA VAL A 589 -13.55 -101.86 6.67
C VAL A 589 -13.45 -100.98 5.42
N VAL A 590 -12.32 -101.03 4.70
CA VAL A 590 -12.16 -100.31 3.43
C VAL A 590 -13.08 -100.95 2.37
N SER A 591 -14.12 -100.22 1.97
CA SER A 591 -15.06 -100.59 0.90
C SER A 591 -14.40 -100.48 -0.48
N HIS A 592 -13.67 -99.39 -0.71
CA HIS A 592 -12.89 -99.17 -1.93
C HIS A 592 -11.80 -98.11 -1.68
N ARG A 593 -10.76 -98.16 -2.51
CA ARG A 593 -9.59 -97.29 -2.47
C ARG A 593 -9.39 -96.63 -3.85
N ASN A 594 -9.10 -95.34 -3.87
CA ASN A 594 -8.57 -94.66 -5.05
C ASN A 594 -7.12 -94.28 -4.78
N VAL A 595 -6.21 -94.61 -5.70
CA VAL A 595 -4.78 -94.25 -5.61
C VAL A 595 -4.52 -93.06 -6.52
N VAL A 596 -3.74 -92.09 -6.06
CA VAL A 596 -3.31 -90.94 -6.87
C VAL A 596 -1.78 -90.83 -6.83
N ASN A 597 -1.15 -91.03 -7.98
CA ASN A 597 0.28 -90.91 -8.20
C ASN A 597 0.59 -89.48 -8.71
N VAL A 598 1.20 -88.66 -7.87
CA VAL A 598 1.49 -87.25 -8.20
C VAL A 598 2.95 -87.11 -8.60
N HIS A 599 3.19 -86.85 -9.88
CA HIS A 599 4.50 -86.55 -10.43
C HIS A 599 4.82 -85.08 -10.21
N ILE A 600 5.60 -84.79 -9.17
CA ILE A 600 5.98 -83.44 -8.76
C ILE A 600 7.34 -83.11 -9.36
N PHE A 601 7.40 -82.05 -10.16
CA PHE A 601 8.62 -81.44 -10.66
C PHE A 601 8.82 -80.08 -9.96
N VAL A 602 10.05 -79.76 -9.56
CA VAL A 602 10.41 -78.47 -8.97
C VAL A 602 11.49 -77.81 -9.80
N SER A 603 11.25 -76.58 -10.27
CA SER A 603 12.22 -75.79 -11.03
C SER A 603 13.44 -75.40 -10.19
N GLU A 604 14.58 -75.22 -10.84
CA GLU A 604 15.76 -74.56 -10.25
C GLU A 604 15.46 -73.10 -9.85
N TYR A 605 14.51 -72.47 -10.53
CA TYR A 605 14.15 -71.06 -10.34
C TYR A 605 12.92 -70.87 -9.44
N TRP A 606 12.72 -69.64 -8.98
CA TRP A 606 11.76 -69.28 -7.92
C TRP A 606 10.51 -68.52 -8.40
N PHE A 607 10.38 -68.34 -9.72
CA PHE A 607 9.40 -67.48 -10.40
C PHE A 607 8.54 -68.27 -11.39
#